data_AF-A0A9N9JKB4-F1
#
_entry.id   AF-A0A9N9JKB4-F1
#
_cell.length_a   1.000
_cell.length_b   1.000
_cell.length_c   1.000
_cell.angle_alpha   90.00
_cell.angle_beta   90.00
_cell.angle_gamma   90.00
#
_symmetry.space_group_name_H-M   'P 1'
#
loop_
_entity.id
_entity.type
_entity.pdbx_description
1 polymer ?
#
loop_
_entity_poly.entity_id
_entity_poly.type
_entity_poly.pdbx_seq_one_letter_code
_entity_poly.pdbx_strand_id
1 'polypeptide(L)'
;MFPINNNKFTTTGMAQLQGVIYAQAWDYQLLLDSLSYELEGVEAYITKTNKYPKKNQLYGTTKGTIKDHSGSAEDYYDTALTNLLTLSGMVKATPFPEVKDYALVEFYKWIDYSKITEKNCSPDLGRLLIGVHESLKGEGRKILDDTKTYLANIEQPPNESFINAFSATQKFAHETREMKESLKDQIFDQSPRFRGDSEKGKRIFEMIEMKYIEIYFSNYSYSQQENQKKPT
;
A
#
# COMPACT_ATOMS: atom_id res chain seq x y z
N MET A 1 14.83 -54.27 10.72
CA MET A 1 15.25 -53.69 9.43
C MET A 1 14.03 -52.97 8.87
N PHE A 2 13.95 -51.66 9.09
CA PHE A 2 12.80 -50.86 8.64
C PHE A 2 13.00 -50.45 7.18
N PRO A 3 11.98 -50.56 6.31
CA PRO A 3 12.11 -50.10 4.94
C PRO A 3 12.20 -48.58 4.91
N ILE A 4 13.29 -48.06 4.32
CA ILE A 4 13.46 -46.65 3.99
C ILE A 4 12.49 -46.36 2.85
N ASN A 5 11.40 -45.66 3.16
CA ASN A 5 10.40 -45.27 2.18
C ASN A 5 10.95 -44.06 1.40
N ASN A 6 11.62 -44.33 0.27
CA ASN A 6 12.04 -43.30 -0.67
C ASN A 6 10.79 -42.74 -1.37
N ASN A 7 10.16 -41.73 -0.75
CA ASN A 7 9.11 -40.92 -1.37
C ASN A 7 9.69 -40.26 -2.63
N LYS A 8 9.50 -40.92 -3.78
CA LYS A 8 9.71 -40.32 -5.10
C LYS A 8 8.67 -39.22 -5.27
N PHE A 9 9.06 -37.99 -5.01
CA PHE A 9 8.30 -36.83 -5.48
C PHE A 9 8.19 -36.96 -7.00
N THR A 10 6.97 -37.19 -7.49
CA THR A 10 6.69 -37.24 -8.93
C THR A 10 7.01 -35.89 -9.55
N THR A 11 7.50 -35.87 -10.78
CA THR A 11 7.85 -34.65 -11.55
C THR A 11 6.71 -33.61 -11.56
N THR A 12 5.46 -34.07 -11.55
CA THR A 12 4.25 -33.24 -11.45
C THR A 12 4.12 -32.50 -10.12
N GLY A 13 4.46 -33.15 -9.00
CA GLY A 13 4.41 -32.55 -7.66
C GLY A 13 5.49 -31.49 -7.44
N MET A 14 6.69 -31.69 -8.01
CA MET A 14 7.76 -30.69 -7.98
C MET A 14 7.39 -29.45 -8.78
N ALA A 15 6.78 -29.60 -9.96
CA ALA A 15 6.32 -28.48 -10.78
C ALA A 15 5.20 -27.67 -10.10
N GLN A 16 4.26 -28.34 -9.40
CA GLN A 16 3.22 -27.66 -8.62
C GLN A 16 3.79 -26.89 -7.43
N LEU A 17 4.74 -27.48 -6.69
CA LEU A 17 5.40 -26.82 -5.57
C LEU A 17 6.21 -25.59 -6.02
N GLN A 18 6.95 -25.69 -7.14
CA GLN A 18 7.62 -24.55 -7.75
C GLN A 18 6.63 -23.44 -8.13
N GLY A 19 5.50 -23.81 -8.75
CA GLY A 19 4.44 -22.86 -9.10
C GLY A 19 3.89 -22.09 -7.90
N VAL A 20 3.75 -22.74 -6.73
CA VAL A 20 3.32 -22.10 -5.48
C VAL A 20 4.38 -21.16 -4.93
N ILE A 21 5.65 -21.58 -4.89
CA ILE A 21 6.77 -20.75 -4.43
C ILE A 21 6.90 -19.48 -5.28
N TYR A 22 6.76 -19.60 -6.60
CA TYR A 22 6.84 -18.46 -7.52
C TYR A 22 5.64 -17.52 -7.42
N ALA A 23 4.43 -18.06 -7.27
CA ALA A 23 3.25 -17.25 -7.03
C ALA A 23 3.41 -16.42 -5.74
N GLN A 24 3.94 -17.04 -4.68
CA GLN A 24 4.26 -16.33 -3.43
C GLN A 24 5.30 -15.23 -3.64
N ALA A 25 6.41 -15.50 -4.32
CA ALA A 25 7.48 -14.52 -4.53
C ALA A 25 7.00 -13.27 -5.30
N TRP A 26 6.19 -13.49 -6.33
CA TRP A 26 5.50 -12.43 -7.06
C TRP A 26 4.61 -11.59 -6.14
N ASP A 27 3.78 -12.25 -5.34
CA ASP A 27 2.83 -11.56 -4.46
C ASP A 27 3.55 -10.76 -3.37
N TYR A 28 4.64 -11.27 -2.81
CA TYR A 28 5.51 -10.51 -1.91
C TYR A 28 6.05 -9.23 -2.57
N GLN A 29 6.63 -9.36 -3.76
CA GLN A 29 7.21 -8.22 -4.47
C GLN A 29 6.15 -7.18 -4.79
N LEU A 30 5.02 -7.61 -5.35
CA LEU A 30 3.93 -6.72 -5.75
C LEU A 30 3.33 -5.96 -4.58
N LEU A 31 3.07 -6.66 -3.45
CA LEU A 31 2.47 -6.02 -2.29
C LEU A 31 3.44 -5.04 -1.62
N LEU A 32 4.73 -5.37 -1.54
CA LEU A 32 5.75 -4.49 -0.97
C LEU A 32 6.04 -3.27 -1.84
N ASP A 33 6.04 -3.42 -3.15
CA ASP A 33 6.17 -2.28 -4.05
C ASP A 33 4.96 -1.36 -3.90
N SER A 34 3.75 -1.92 -3.84
CA SER A 34 2.52 -1.14 -3.61
C SER A 34 2.53 -0.42 -2.27
N LEU A 35 2.95 -1.09 -1.20
CA LEU A 35 3.15 -0.46 0.11
C LEU A 35 4.22 0.64 0.05
N SER A 36 5.30 0.44 -0.70
CA SER A 36 6.35 1.45 -0.87
C SER A 36 5.83 2.70 -1.58
N TYR A 37 5.03 2.53 -2.65
CA TYR A 37 4.39 3.64 -3.36
C TYR A 37 3.41 4.42 -2.48
N GLU A 38 2.62 3.72 -1.68
CA GLU A 38 1.72 4.32 -0.70
C GLU A 38 2.49 5.16 0.32
N LEU A 39 3.48 4.54 0.98
CA LEU A 39 4.27 5.20 2.02
C LEU A 39 5.11 6.36 1.49
N GLU A 40 5.52 6.31 0.23
CA GLU A 40 6.16 7.46 -0.41
C GLU A 40 5.23 8.66 -0.58
N GLY A 41 3.96 8.42 -0.95
CA GLY A 41 2.92 9.46 -0.96
C GLY A 41 2.72 10.07 0.41
N VAL A 42 2.69 9.23 1.45
CA VAL A 42 2.62 9.68 2.85
C VAL A 42 3.86 10.50 3.25
N GLU A 43 5.07 10.07 2.89
CA GLU A 43 6.30 10.83 3.15
C GLU A 43 6.32 12.18 2.41
N ALA A 44 5.80 12.25 1.19
CA ALA A 44 5.66 13.49 0.43
C ALA A 44 4.71 14.47 1.14
N TYR A 45 3.55 13.99 1.59
CA TYR A 45 2.60 14.76 2.39
C TYR A 45 3.25 15.30 3.68
N ILE A 46 3.89 14.42 4.45
CA ILE A 46 4.61 14.75 5.68
C ILE A 46 5.67 15.84 5.42
N THR A 47 6.45 15.67 4.36
CA THR A 47 7.52 16.61 3.96
C THR A 47 6.94 17.99 3.67
N LYS A 48 5.81 18.06 2.95
CA LYS A 48 5.19 19.33 2.57
C LYS A 48 4.45 20.05 3.68
N THR A 49 3.93 19.33 4.66
CA THR A 49 3.36 19.97 5.85
C THR A 49 4.44 20.58 6.75
N ASN A 50 5.71 20.19 6.59
CA ASN A 50 6.87 20.64 7.39
C ASN A 50 6.67 20.48 8.91
N LYS A 51 5.83 19.53 9.33
CA LYS A 51 5.47 19.28 10.74
C LYS A 51 6.29 18.19 11.42
N TYR A 52 7.14 17.49 10.67
CA TYR A 52 7.82 16.28 11.13
C TYR A 52 9.33 16.35 10.86
N PRO A 53 10.15 15.63 11.65
CA PRO A 53 11.58 15.51 11.37
C PRO A 53 11.77 14.91 9.97
N LYS A 54 12.61 15.53 9.14
CA LYS A 54 12.93 15.01 7.80
C LYS A 54 13.70 13.69 7.92
N LYS A 55 12.98 12.57 7.90
CA LYS A 55 13.51 11.21 7.87
C LYS A 55 12.77 10.39 6.83
N ASN A 56 12.99 10.76 5.58
CA ASN A 56 12.40 10.07 4.46
C ASN A 56 13.20 8.78 4.22
N GLN A 57 12.51 7.65 4.15
CA GLN A 57 13.10 6.39 3.73
C GLN A 57 12.90 6.17 2.23
N LEU A 58 11.79 6.66 1.67
CA LEU A 58 11.30 6.30 0.34
C LEU A 58 11.23 7.49 -0.60
N TYR A 59 10.87 8.68 -0.11
CA TYR A 59 10.66 9.88 -0.93
C TYR A 59 11.84 10.18 -1.87
N GLY A 60 11.58 10.05 -3.18
CA GLY A 60 12.53 10.34 -4.25
C GLY A 60 13.59 9.26 -4.48
N THR A 61 13.45 8.07 -3.89
CA THR A 61 14.45 6.98 -3.96
C THR A 61 14.00 5.77 -4.76
N THR A 62 12.70 5.60 -4.96
CA THR A 62 12.06 4.46 -5.63
C THR A 62 12.07 4.66 -7.16
N LYS A 63 12.12 3.56 -7.93
CA LYS A 63 12.09 3.65 -9.40
C LYS A 63 10.69 4.08 -9.87
N GLY A 64 10.60 5.21 -10.56
CA GLY A 64 9.37 5.69 -11.20
C GLY A 64 8.51 6.63 -10.34
N THR A 65 9.06 7.22 -9.29
CA THR A 65 8.25 7.83 -8.22
C THR A 65 8.09 9.33 -8.29
N ILE A 66 7.51 9.92 -7.22
CA ILE A 66 7.22 11.35 -7.05
C ILE A 66 8.53 12.14 -7.14
N LYS A 67 8.96 12.41 -8.37
CA LYS A 67 10.14 13.19 -8.72
C LYS A 67 9.87 14.67 -8.69
N ASP A 68 8.61 15.04 -8.88
CA ASP A 68 8.22 16.43 -8.88
C ASP A 68 7.96 16.88 -7.45
N HIS A 69 8.83 17.77 -6.97
CA HIS A 69 8.69 18.48 -5.71
C HIS A 69 7.79 19.72 -5.83
N SER A 70 7.06 19.92 -6.93
CA SER A 70 6.19 21.09 -7.13
C SER A 70 4.84 20.99 -6.40
N GLY A 71 4.38 19.77 -6.11
CA GLY A 71 3.07 19.54 -5.50
C GLY A 71 2.89 20.17 -4.12
N SER A 72 1.68 20.60 -3.82
CA SER A 72 1.24 21.05 -2.49
C SER A 72 1.08 19.86 -1.54
N ALA A 73 0.89 20.13 -0.24
CA ALA A 73 0.55 19.07 0.70
C ALA A 73 -0.78 18.39 0.34
N GLU A 74 -1.75 19.14 -0.19
CA GLU A 74 -3.04 18.59 -0.59
C GLU A 74 -2.90 17.61 -1.76
N ASP A 75 -2.11 17.95 -2.78
CA ASP A 75 -1.88 17.07 -3.94
C ASP A 75 -1.30 15.71 -3.52
N TYR A 76 -0.38 15.69 -2.55
CA TYR A 76 0.18 14.44 -2.04
C TYR A 76 -0.74 13.70 -1.08
N TYR A 77 -1.62 14.40 -0.38
CA TYR A 77 -2.67 13.76 0.40
C TYR A 77 -3.60 12.98 -0.53
N ASP A 78 -4.07 13.60 -1.61
CA ASP A 78 -4.94 12.97 -2.60
C ASP A 78 -4.24 11.82 -3.35
N THR A 79 -2.94 11.98 -3.62
CA THR A 79 -2.10 10.91 -4.16
C THR A 79 -2.04 9.71 -3.20
N ALA A 80 -1.81 9.93 -1.91
CA ALA A 80 -1.80 8.87 -0.90
C ALA A 80 -3.17 8.17 -0.81
N LEU A 81 -4.28 8.91 -0.88
CA LEU A 81 -5.61 8.29 -0.92
C LEU A 81 -5.84 7.39 -2.14
N THR A 82 -5.37 7.83 -3.30
CA THR A 82 -5.49 7.06 -4.55
C THR A 82 -4.63 5.80 -4.49
N ASN A 83 -3.41 5.91 -3.96
CA ASN A 83 -2.52 4.78 -3.76
C ASN A 83 -3.09 3.80 -2.72
N LEU A 84 -3.75 4.32 -1.68
CA LEU A 84 -4.39 3.51 -0.65
C LEU A 84 -5.52 2.63 -1.22
N LEU A 85 -6.33 3.17 -2.13
CA LEU A 85 -7.34 2.40 -2.85
C LEU A 85 -6.71 1.26 -3.65
N THR A 86 -5.59 1.56 -4.34
CA THR A 86 -4.84 0.57 -5.11
C THR A 86 -4.29 -0.53 -4.20
N LEU A 87 -3.68 -0.15 -3.06
CA LEU A 87 -3.18 -1.08 -2.05
C LEU A 87 -4.30 -1.98 -1.52
N SER A 88 -5.46 -1.41 -1.17
CA SER A 88 -6.66 -2.17 -0.76
C SER A 88 -7.07 -3.22 -1.80
N GLY A 89 -7.10 -2.84 -3.08
CA GLY A 89 -7.39 -3.75 -4.18
C GLY A 89 -6.37 -4.89 -4.30
N MET A 90 -5.08 -4.56 -4.18
CA MET A 90 -3.99 -5.52 -4.24
C MET A 90 -4.04 -6.52 -3.08
N VAL A 91 -4.17 -6.05 -1.84
CA VAL A 91 -4.28 -6.91 -0.64
C VAL A 91 -5.46 -7.86 -0.74
N LYS A 92 -6.59 -7.38 -1.28
CA LYS A 92 -7.77 -8.23 -1.50
C LYS A 92 -7.52 -9.30 -2.56
N ALA A 93 -6.76 -8.99 -3.60
CA ALA A 93 -6.40 -9.94 -4.66
C ALA A 93 -5.31 -10.92 -4.24
N THR A 94 -4.46 -10.57 -3.26
CA THR A 94 -3.42 -11.46 -2.73
C THR A 94 -4.05 -12.60 -1.93
N PRO A 95 -3.87 -13.88 -2.34
CA PRO A 95 -4.52 -15.01 -1.69
C PRO A 95 -3.76 -15.50 -0.44
N PHE A 96 -2.48 -15.17 -0.30
CA PHE A 96 -1.60 -15.69 0.74
C PHE A 96 -1.57 -14.78 1.98
N PRO A 97 -2.05 -15.23 3.16
CA PRO A 97 -2.04 -14.43 4.39
C PRO A 97 -0.63 -14.02 4.83
N GLU A 98 0.38 -14.89 4.65
CA GLU A 98 1.75 -14.65 5.10
C GLU A 98 2.40 -13.46 4.35
N VAL A 99 1.94 -13.19 3.13
CA VAL A 99 2.37 -12.02 2.34
C VAL A 99 1.82 -10.73 2.96
N LYS A 100 0.56 -10.77 3.43
CA LYS A 100 -0.11 -9.63 4.09
C LYS A 100 0.52 -9.34 5.45
N ASP A 101 0.76 -10.38 6.23
CA ASP A 101 1.42 -10.28 7.54
C ASP A 101 2.82 -9.69 7.40
N TYR A 102 3.58 -10.11 6.39
CA TYR A 102 4.90 -9.55 6.11
C TYR A 102 4.83 -8.07 5.74
N ALA A 103 3.90 -7.67 4.86
CA ALA A 103 3.70 -6.26 4.52
C ALA A 103 3.29 -5.41 5.74
N LEU A 104 2.48 -5.97 6.65
CA LEU A 104 2.10 -5.32 7.90
C LEU A 104 3.30 -5.13 8.84
N VAL A 105 4.19 -6.14 8.95
CA VAL A 105 5.45 -6.02 9.70
C VAL A 105 6.33 -4.91 9.12
N GLU A 106 6.48 -4.86 7.79
CA GLU A 106 7.25 -3.82 7.12
C GLU A 106 6.65 -2.44 7.37
N PHE A 107 5.32 -2.28 7.26
CA PHE A 107 4.62 -1.04 7.61
C PHE A 107 4.99 -0.55 9.03
N TYR A 108 4.99 -1.44 10.03
CA TYR A 108 5.39 -1.05 11.38
C TYR A 108 6.86 -0.66 11.50
N LYS A 109 7.78 -1.34 10.78
CA LYS A 109 9.19 -0.89 10.74
C LYS A 109 9.27 0.55 10.24
N TRP A 110 8.59 0.85 9.13
CA TRP A 110 8.54 2.20 8.57
C TRP A 110 7.99 3.22 9.59
N ILE A 111 6.94 2.88 10.35
CA ILE A 111 6.40 3.75 11.42
C ILE A 111 7.49 4.11 12.44
N ASP A 112 8.23 3.12 13.00
CA ASP A 112 9.31 3.42 13.96
C ASP A 112 10.42 4.28 13.33
N TYR A 113 10.75 4.04 12.06
CA TYR A 113 11.80 4.80 11.38
C TYR A 113 11.40 6.26 11.13
N SER A 114 10.16 6.51 10.72
CA SER A 114 9.61 7.83 10.39
C SER A 114 9.64 8.85 11.54
N LYS A 115 9.70 8.37 12.80
CA LYS A 115 9.59 9.19 14.03
C LYS A 115 8.25 9.93 14.16
N ILE A 116 7.21 9.43 13.50
CA ILE A 116 5.83 9.77 13.83
C ILE A 116 5.52 9.20 15.23
N THR A 117 4.71 9.94 15.99
CA THR A 117 4.23 9.62 17.33
C THR A 117 2.78 10.11 17.45
N GLU A 118 2.05 9.65 18.45
CA GLU A 118 0.73 10.13 18.80
C GLU A 118 0.68 11.64 19.11
N LYS A 119 1.82 12.22 19.52
CA LYS A 119 1.95 13.65 19.88
C LYS A 119 2.12 14.55 18.66
N ASN A 120 2.86 14.11 17.64
CA ASN A 120 3.13 14.91 16.44
C ASN A 120 2.27 14.53 15.24
N CYS A 121 1.56 13.40 15.27
CA CYS A 121 0.64 12.98 14.22
C CYS A 121 -0.54 13.95 14.13
N SER A 122 -0.81 14.48 12.93
CA SER A 122 -2.01 15.27 12.63
C SER A 122 -3.22 14.34 12.39
N PRO A 123 -4.46 14.84 12.55
CA PRO A 123 -5.66 14.04 12.25
C PRO A 123 -5.65 13.44 10.84
N ASP A 124 -5.24 14.21 9.82
CA ASP A 124 -5.19 13.74 8.44
C ASP A 124 -4.13 12.65 8.24
N LEU A 125 -2.95 12.78 8.86
CA LEU A 125 -1.95 11.73 8.82
C LEU A 125 -2.44 10.48 9.55
N GLY A 126 -3.07 10.65 10.71
CA GLY A 126 -3.65 9.53 11.47
C GLY A 126 -4.65 8.73 10.62
N ARG A 127 -5.49 9.41 9.84
CA ARG A 127 -6.43 8.77 8.90
C ARG A 127 -5.73 7.98 7.80
N LEU A 128 -4.69 8.55 7.18
CA LEU A 128 -3.91 7.84 6.16
C LEU A 128 -3.29 6.57 6.77
N LEU A 129 -2.63 6.68 7.92
CA LEU A 129 -1.99 5.55 8.58
C LEU A 129 -2.98 4.45 8.98
N ILE A 130 -4.14 4.83 9.53
CA ILE A 130 -5.22 3.87 9.84
C ILE A 130 -5.73 3.21 8.56
N GLY A 131 -5.92 4.00 7.49
CA GLY A 131 -6.30 3.48 6.18
C GLY A 131 -5.34 2.44 5.64
N VAL A 132 -4.02 2.71 5.69
CA VAL A 132 -2.98 1.75 5.27
C VAL A 132 -3.06 0.46 6.07
N HIS A 133 -3.17 0.57 7.39
CA HIS A 133 -3.28 -0.57 8.29
C HIS A 133 -4.53 -1.43 8.01
N GLU A 134 -5.70 -0.82 7.91
CA GLU A 134 -6.95 -1.49 7.55
C GLU A 134 -6.85 -2.16 6.17
N SER A 135 -6.22 -1.49 5.20
CA SER A 135 -6.01 -2.04 3.86
C SER A 135 -5.14 -3.29 3.90
N LEU A 136 -4.03 -3.28 4.64
CA LEU A 136 -3.12 -4.42 4.79
C LEU A 136 -3.76 -5.60 5.53
N LYS A 137 -4.70 -5.35 6.46
CA LYS A 137 -5.54 -6.40 7.08
C LYS A 137 -6.62 -6.95 6.15
N GLY A 138 -6.83 -6.35 4.99
CA GLY A 138 -7.95 -6.68 4.10
C GLY A 138 -9.29 -6.12 4.57
N GLU A 139 -9.28 -5.18 5.51
CA GLU A 139 -10.44 -4.53 6.13
C GLU A 139 -10.74 -3.14 5.53
N GLY A 140 -10.06 -2.76 4.44
CA GLY A 140 -10.22 -1.48 3.71
C GLY A 140 -11.59 -1.20 3.07
N ARG A 141 -12.69 -1.70 3.64
CA ARG A 141 -14.07 -1.45 3.20
C ARG A 141 -14.41 0.04 3.29
N LYS A 142 -13.97 0.74 4.33
CA LYS A 142 -14.29 2.16 4.49
C LYS A 142 -13.77 3.00 3.33
N ILE A 143 -12.49 2.87 2.97
CA ILE A 143 -11.93 3.62 1.85
C ILE A 143 -12.63 3.26 0.54
N LEU A 144 -12.93 1.97 0.32
CA LEU A 144 -13.68 1.53 -0.87
C LEU A 144 -15.08 2.14 -0.94
N ASP A 145 -15.80 2.21 0.18
CA ASP A 145 -17.15 2.74 0.23
C ASP A 145 -17.16 4.27 0.10
N ASP A 146 -16.22 4.96 0.76
CA ASP A 146 -16.04 6.41 0.58
C ASP A 146 -15.72 6.75 -0.88
N THR A 147 -14.83 5.98 -1.53
CA THR A 147 -14.49 6.17 -2.95
C THR A 147 -15.71 5.92 -3.84
N LYS A 148 -16.51 4.87 -3.60
CA LYS A 148 -17.75 4.64 -4.36
C LYS A 148 -18.72 5.81 -4.23
N THR A 149 -18.90 6.31 -3.01
CA THR A 149 -19.76 7.48 -2.76
C THR A 149 -19.23 8.72 -3.46
N TYR A 150 -17.91 8.95 -3.43
CA TYR A 150 -17.28 10.05 -4.15
C TYR A 150 -17.50 9.94 -5.66
N LEU A 151 -17.14 8.80 -6.27
CA LEU A 151 -17.28 8.55 -7.70
C LEU A 151 -18.72 8.63 -8.20
N ALA A 152 -19.71 8.29 -7.36
CA ALA A 152 -21.13 8.43 -7.71
C ALA A 152 -21.57 9.90 -7.92
N ASN A 153 -20.79 10.86 -7.41
CA ASN A 153 -21.10 12.29 -7.45
C ASN A 153 -20.22 13.08 -8.42
N ILE A 154 -19.30 12.43 -9.14
CA ILE A 154 -18.41 13.09 -10.11
C ILE A 154 -18.97 12.90 -11.51
N GLU A 155 -18.87 13.95 -12.34
CA GLU A 155 -19.19 13.88 -13.75
C GLU A 155 -18.25 12.88 -14.46
N GLN A 156 -18.83 11.97 -15.27
CA GLN A 156 -18.02 10.96 -15.94
C GLN A 156 -16.98 11.64 -16.85
N PRO A 157 -15.72 11.19 -16.82
CA PRO A 157 -14.70 11.76 -17.69
C PRO A 157 -15.05 11.52 -19.17
N PRO A 158 -14.54 12.36 -20.10
CA PRO A 158 -14.81 12.19 -21.52
C PRO A 158 -14.29 10.85 -22.06
N ASN A 159 -14.93 10.33 -23.12
CA ASN A 159 -14.61 9.04 -23.75
C ASN A 159 -13.12 8.85 -24.10
N GLU A 160 -12.43 9.93 -24.48
CA GLU A 160 -10.99 9.90 -24.80
C GLU A 160 -10.12 9.54 -23.58
N SER A 161 -10.51 9.96 -22.38
CA SER A 161 -9.83 9.58 -21.13
C SER A 161 -9.94 8.08 -20.87
N PHE A 162 -11.04 7.44 -21.26
CA PHE A 162 -11.21 5.99 -21.14
C PHE A 162 -10.29 5.20 -22.08
N ILE A 163 -10.08 5.68 -23.32
CA ILE A 163 -9.18 5.03 -24.29
C ILE A 163 -7.74 5.04 -23.78
N ASN A 164 -7.30 6.18 -23.23
CA ASN A 164 -5.97 6.31 -22.63
C ASN A 164 -5.82 5.40 -21.40
N ALA A 165 -6.83 5.38 -20.51
CA ALA A 165 -6.83 4.52 -19.33
C ALA A 165 -6.79 3.03 -19.71
N PHE A 166 -7.54 2.62 -20.73
CA PHE A 166 -7.55 1.24 -21.23
C PHE A 166 -6.19 0.84 -21.80
N SER A 167 -5.58 1.72 -22.61
CA SER A 167 -4.25 1.49 -23.18
C SER A 167 -3.17 1.38 -22.10
N ALA A 168 -3.22 2.25 -21.09
CA ALA A 168 -2.34 2.17 -19.92
C ALA A 168 -2.53 0.86 -19.14
N THR A 169 -3.77 0.40 -18.99
CA THR A 169 -4.08 -0.87 -18.32
C THR A 169 -3.52 -2.06 -19.09
N GLN A 170 -3.63 -2.07 -20.42
CA GLN A 170 -3.04 -3.13 -21.26
C GLN A 170 -1.52 -3.15 -21.16
N LYS A 171 -0.88 -1.98 -21.20
CA LYS A 171 0.58 -1.85 -21.02
C LYS A 171 1.00 -2.40 -19.65
N PHE A 172 0.30 -2.01 -18.59
CA PHE A 172 0.55 -2.50 -17.24
C PHE A 172 0.38 -4.02 -17.14
N ALA A 173 -0.65 -4.60 -17.76
CA ALA A 173 -0.86 -6.04 -17.79
C ALA A 173 0.30 -6.78 -18.50
N HIS A 174 0.84 -6.19 -19.57
CA HIS A 174 2.01 -6.72 -20.25
C HIS A 174 3.27 -6.67 -19.39
N GLU A 175 3.59 -5.50 -18.80
CA GLU A 175 4.73 -5.31 -17.90
C GLU A 175 4.64 -6.24 -16.67
N THR A 176 3.44 -6.41 -16.13
CA THR A 176 3.15 -7.35 -15.02
C THR A 176 3.48 -8.79 -15.41
N ARG A 177 3.13 -9.19 -16.63
CA ARG A 177 3.44 -10.54 -17.13
C ARG A 177 4.94 -10.74 -17.29
N GLU A 178 5.64 -9.78 -17.89
CA GLU A 178 7.10 -9.84 -18.05
C GLU A 178 7.80 -9.92 -16.69
N MET A 179 7.37 -9.12 -15.71
CA MET A 179 7.94 -9.15 -14.37
C MET A 179 7.67 -10.49 -13.67
N LYS A 180 6.46 -11.04 -13.79
CA LYS A 180 6.15 -12.38 -13.27
C LYS A 180 7.00 -13.47 -13.94
N GLU A 181 7.25 -13.37 -15.24
CA GLU A 181 8.17 -14.27 -15.96
C GLU A 181 9.62 -14.10 -15.49
N SER A 182 10.07 -12.89 -15.19
CA SER A 182 11.43 -12.61 -14.69
C SER A 182 11.70 -13.15 -13.27
N LEU A 183 10.64 -13.34 -12.48
CA LEU A 183 10.71 -13.86 -11.11
C LEU A 183 10.48 -15.38 -11.05
N LYS A 184 10.25 -16.03 -12.19
CA LYS A 184 9.92 -17.45 -12.30
C LYS A 184 11.02 -18.39 -11.81
N ASP A 185 12.22 -17.91 -11.48
CA ASP A 185 13.29 -18.73 -10.89
C ASP A 185 13.93 -18.08 -9.65
N GLN A 186 13.29 -17.06 -9.08
CA GLN A 186 13.80 -16.34 -7.92
C GLN A 186 13.09 -16.79 -6.64
N ILE A 187 13.89 -17.05 -5.60
CA ILE A 187 13.38 -17.13 -4.24
C ILE A 187 13.25 -15.69 -3.75
N PHE A 188 12.08 -15.34 -3.23
CA PHE A 188 11.88 -14.01 -2.67
C PHE A 188 12.84 -13.77 -1.51
N ASP A 189 13.64 -12.71 -1.62
CA ASP A 189 14.51 -12.26 -0.54
C ASP A 189 13.66 -11.53 0.51
N GLN A 190 13.41 -12.21 1.63
CA GLN A 190 12.73 -11.64 2.81
C GLN A 190 13.63 -10.68 3.62
N SER A 191 14.71 -10.16 3.03
CA SER A 191 15.47 -9.08 3.62
C SER A 191 14.54 -7.88 3.90
N PRO A 192 14.66 -7.25 5.08
CA PRO A 192 13.85 -6.09 5.43
C PRO A 192 13.94 -5.01 4.36
N ARG A 193 12.79 -4.58 3.82
CA ARG A 193 12.69 -3.47 2.88
C ARG A 193 12.74 -2.15 3.63
N PHE A 194 12.08 -2.09 4.77
CA PHE A 194 12.00 -0.92 5.61
C PHE A 194 12.90 -1.04 6.85
N ARG A 195 13.40 0.11 7.31
CA ARG A 195 14.23 0.20 8.51
C ARG A 195 13.30 0.37 9.72
N GLY A 196 13.78 0.04 10.91
CA GLY A 196 13.04 0.22 12.16
C GLY A 196 12.72 -1.08 12.88
N ASP A 197 12.20 -0.95 14.09
CA ASP A 197 11.73 -2.05 14.93
C ASP A 197 10.21 -2.20 14.79
N SER A 198 9.75 -3.36 14.31
CA SER A 198 8.32 -3.60 14.05
C SER A 198 7.47 -3.60 15.31
N GLU A 199 7.96 -4.12 16.43
CA GLU A 199 7.21 -4.16 17.69
C GLU A 199 7.03 -2.76 18.27
N LYS A 200 8.09 -1.95 18.19
CA LYS A 200 8.03 -0.55 18.60
C LYS A 200 7.12 0.26 17.68
N GLY A 201 7.22 0.05 16.37
CA GLY A 201 6.37 0.70 15.37
C GLY A 201 4.90 0.37 15.56
N LYS A 202 4.58 -0.90 15.86
CA LYS A 202 3.22 -1.34 16.18
C LYS A 202 2.65 -0.60 17.38
N ARG A 203 3.39 -0.50 18.49
CA ARG A 203 2.94 0.26 19.67
C ARG A 203 2.70 1.73 19.38
N ILE A 204 3.57 2.35 18.58
CA ILE A 204 3.39 3.73 18.11
C ILE A 204 2.08 3.86 17.33
N PHE A 205 1.86 2.94 16.40
CA PHE A 205 0.65 2.93 15.59
C PHE A 205 -0.61 2.74 16.44
N GLU A 206 -0.63 1.79 17.39
CA GLU A 206 -1.77 1.56 18.30
C GLU A 206 -2.15 2.83 19.07
N MET A 207 -1.17 3.62 19.53
CA MET A 207 -1.44 4.90 20.19
C MET A 207 -2.02 5.95 19.23
N ILE A 208 -1.59 5.98 17.98
CA ILE A 208 -2.15 6.84 16.92
C ILE A 208 -3.59 6.41 16.61
N GLU A 209 -3.80 5.10 16.42
CA GLU A 209 -5.09 4.50 16.12
C GLU A 209 -6.09 4.84 17.23
N MET A 210 -5.78 4.56 18.50
CA MET A 210 -6.64 4.91 19.64
C MET A 210 -7.06 6.39 19.66
N LYS A 211 -6.16 7.29 19.24
CA LYS A 211 -6.44 8.74 19.22
C LYS A 211 -7.35 9.16 18.06
N TYR A 212 -7.30 8.46 16.93
CA TYR A 212 -7.92 8.90 15.68
C TYR A 212 -8.99 7.97 15.11
N ILE A 213 -9.20 6.78 15.68
CA ILE A 213 -10.12 5.76 15.15
C ILE A 213 -11.57 6.25 15.10
N GLU A 214 -12.03 7.00 16.10
CA GLU A 214 -13.36 7.60 16.10
C GLU A 214 -13.51 8.64 15.00
N ILE A 215 -12.48 9.47 14.79
CA ILE A 215 -12.45 10.49 13.73
C ILE A 215 -12.42 9.83 12.37
N TYR A 216 -11.73 8.69 12.24
CA TYR A 216 -11.70 7.87 11.04
C TYR A 216 -13.12 7.35 10.73
N PHE A 217 -13.80 6.69 11.67
CA PHE A 217 -15.12 6.10 11.39
C PHE A 217 -16.31 7.06 11.45
N SER A 218 -16.20 8.20 12.13
CA SER A 218 -17.20 9.25 12.05
C SER A 218 -17.35 9.73 10.59
N ASN A 219 -18.55 10.14 10.17
CA ASN A 219 -19.00 10.46 8.79
C ASN A 219 -18.24 11.60 8.07
N TYR A 220 -16.93 11.66 8.23
CA TYR A 220 -16.00 12.39 7.40
C TYR A 220 -15.84 11.60 6.09
N SER A 221 -16.86 11.63 5.23
CA SER A 221 -16.71 11.10 3.88
C SER A 221 -15.76 12.04 3.13
N TYR A 222 -14.80 11.49 2.38
CA TYR A 222 -13.88 12.28 1.55
C TYR A 222 -14.62 13.29 0.65
N SER A 223 -15.83 12.96 0.20
CA SER A 223 -16.70 13.84 -0.60
C SER A 223 -17.19 15.13 0.11
N GLN A 224 -17.07 15.23 1.44
CA GLN A 224 -17.46 16.45 2.17
C GLN A 224 -16.39 17.54 2.13
N GLN A 225 -15.12 17.22 1.86
CA GLN A 225 -14.05 18.23 1.77
C GLN A 225 -14.16 19.10 0.51
N GLU A 226 -14.51 18.51 -0.65
CA GLU A 226 -14.70 19.29 -1.89
C GLU A 226 -15.93 20.20 -1.81
N ASN A 227 -17.03 19.74 -1.21
CA ASN A 227 -18.27 20.52 -1.11
C ASN A 227 -18.16 21.74 -0.18
N GLN A 228 -17.20 21.73 0.76
CA GLN A 228 -16.93 22.88 1.63
C GLN A 228 -15.94 23.89 1.02
N LYS A 229 -15.33 23.59 -0.12
CA LYS A 229 -14.31 24.43 -0.79
C LYS A 229 -14.82 25.25 -1.98
N LYS A 230 -16.14 25.37 -2.18
CA LYS A 230 -16.70 26.43 -3.05
C LYS A 230 -17.01 27.68 -2.22
N PRO A 231 -16.10 28.66 -2.08
CA PRO A 231 -16.51 30.01 -1.77
C PRO A 231 -17.21 30.61 -2.99
N THR A 232 -18.40 31.17 -2.75
CA THR A 232 -19.00 32.23 -3.58
C THR A 232 -18.05 33.40 -3.77
#